data_AF-T1GV15-F1
#
_entry.id   AF-T1GV15-F1
#
_cell.length_a   1.000
_cell.length_b   1.000
_cell.length_c   1.000
_cell.angle_alpha   90.00
_cell.angle_beta   90.00
_cell.angle_gamma   90.00
#
_symmetry.space_group_name_H-M   'P 1'
#
loop_
_entity.id
_entity.type
_entity.pdbx_description
1 polymer ?
#
loop_
_entity_poly.entity_id
_entity_poly.type
_entity_poly.pdbx_seq_one_letter_code
_entity_poly.pdbx_strand_id
1 'polypeptide(L)'
;MPDIYRQSILENSDSMDEMQKRLKVIRASQDRCSMLFESLNGVIGELEENYRLPSDKGSSDESASDKSSNHEPPRKHKSLSPVLSKKSSDNEEASYDEQYPMNDPFDANLVIIGPNGTSIGRNFYNSIHWSSSSAATRQLLVNIFPGEVLATHTLTGKPSPAFLGRERPSKNQLDPLKTSDIVYIVTIKCGVSPREVRATITTKCADSAKKYRKKRITL
;
A
#
# COMPACT_ATOMS: atom_id res chain seq x y z
N MET A 1 -42.72 9.98 43.56
CA MET A 1 -41.37 9.62 43.09
C MET A 1 -41.46 8.84 41.77
N PRO A 2 -41.55 9.51 40.60
CA PRO A 2 -41.51 8.81 39.29
C PRO A 2 -40.39 9.25 38.31
N ASP A 3 -39.56 10.25 38.62
CA ASP A 3 -38.68 10.86 37.59
C ASP A 3 -37.43 10.06 37.21
N ILE A 4 -36.86 9.27 38.12
CA ILE A 4 -35.58 8.59 37.90
C ILE A 4 -35.68 7.47 36.84
N TYR A 5 -36.84 6.80 36.77
CA TYR A 5 -37.09 5.74 35.79
C TYR A 5 -37.30 6.27 34.37
N ARG A 6 -37.64 7.55 34.22
CA ARG A 6 -37.87 8.17 32.90
C ARG A 6 -36.57 8.66 32.29
N GLN A 7 -35.65 9.19 33.10
CA GLN A 7 -34.30 9.55 32.66
C GLN A 7 -33.52 8.32 32.16
N SER A 8 -33.59 7.20 32.88
CA SER A 8 -32.84 5.99 32.50
C SER A 8 -33.34 5.34 31.21
N ILE A 9 -34.63 5.46 30.88
CA ILE A 9 -35.16 4.96 29.60
C ILE A 9 -34.70 5.83 28.42
N LEU A 10 -34.62 7.14 28.60
CA LEU A 10 -34.17 8.08 27.54
C LEU A 10 -32.67 7.96 27.26
N GLU A 11 -31.85 7.81 28.31
CA GLU A 11 -30.40 7.58 28.15
C GLU A 11 -30.10 6.25 27.46
N ASN A 12 -30.91 5.21 27.73
CA ASN A 12 -30.77 3.91 27.07
C ASN A 12 -31.24 3.95 25.60
N SER A 13 -32.25 4.74 25.24
CA SER A 13 -32.68 4.89 23.85
C SER A 13 -31.64 5.63 23.00
N ASP A 14 -31.03 6.69 23.55
CA ASP A 14 -29.99 7.47 22.85
C ASP A 14 -28.73 6.63 22.58
N SER A 15 -28.38 5.75 23.52
CA SER A 15 -27.28 4.78 23.37
C SER A 15 -27.54 3.75 22.26
N MET A 16 -28.77 3.25 22.16
CA MET A 16 -29.18 2.29 21.13
C MET A 16 -29.23 2.90 19.73
N ASP A 17 -29.69 4.14 19.60
CA ASP A 17 -29.73 4.85 18.33
C ASP A 17 -28.32 5.15 17.78
N GLU A 18 -27.39 5.48 18.66
CA GLU A 18 -25.99 5.69 18.30
C GLU A 18 -25.31 4.37 17.87
N MET A 19 -25.63 3.26 18.54
CA MET A 19 -25.19 1.92 18.15
C MET A 19 -25.73 1.53 16.78
N GLN A 20 -27.01 1.80 16.50
CA GLN A 20 -27.63 1.54 15.20
C GLN A 20 -27.00 2.39 14.08
N LYS A 21 -26.64 3.65 14.34
CA LYS A 21 -25.90 4.48 13.39
C LYS A 21 -24.55 3.88 13.04
N ARG A 22 -23.79 3.40 14.04
CA ARG A 22 -22.50 2.73 13.82
C ARG A 22 -22.65 1.44 13.00
N LEU A 23 -23.66 0.63 13.31
CA LEU A 23 -23.95 -0.60 12.55
C LEU A 23 -24.32 -0.32 11.09
N LYS A 24 -25.07 0.75 10.81
CA LYS A 24 -25.38 1.16 9.42
C LYS A 24 -24.12 1.57 8.65
N VAL A 25 -23.18 2.27 9.29
CA VAL A 25 -21.90 2.63 8.67
C VAL A 25 -21.05 1.39 8.38
N ILE A 26 -21.02 0.43 9.31
CA ILE A 26 -20.30 -0.84 9.15
C ILE A 26 -20.90 -1.65 8.00
N ARG A 27 -22.23 -1.84 7.96
CA ARG A 27 -22.91 -2.53 6.86
C ARG A 27 -22.64 -1.86 5.51
N ALA A 28 -22.78 -0.53 5.43
CA ALA A 28 -22.48 0.20 4.21
C ALA A 28 -21.01 0.07 3.78
N SER A 29 -20.07 -0.14 4.70
CA SER A 29 -18.67 -0.42 4.37
C SER A 29 -18.46 -1.85 3.87
N GLN A 30 -19.19 -2.82 4.43
CA GLN A 30 -19.17 -4.21 4.03
C GLN A 30 -19.74 -4.39 2.61
N ASP A 31 -20.85 -3.72 2.29
CA ASP A 31 -21.46 -3.75 0.95
C ASP A 31 -20.49 -3.20 -0.11
N ARG A 32 -19.79 -2.10 0.21
CA ARG A 32 -18.75 -1.55 -0.67
C ARG A 32 -17.57 -2.51 -0.86
N CYS A 33 -17.18 -3.23 0.19
CA CYS A 33 -16.15 -4.26 0.08
C CYS A 33 -16.61 -5.47 -0.75
N SER A 34 -17.88 -5.88 -0.65
CA SER A 34 -18.45 -6.98 -1.45
C SER A 34 -18.42 -6.64 -2.95
N MET A 35 -18.87 -5.45 -3.33
CA MET A 35 -18.84 -5.03 -4.74
C MET A 35 -17.42 -4.95 -5.31
N LEU A 36 -16.44 -4.51 -4.51
CA LEU A 36 -15.03 -4.49 -4.94
C LEU A 36 -14.47 -5.92 -5.10
N PHE A 37 -14.89 -6.84 -4.23
CA PHE A 37 -14.49 -8.24 -4.31
C PHE A 37 -15.07 -8.94 -5.54
N GLU A 38 -16.35 -8.70 -5.86
CA GLU A 38 -16.99 -9.20 -7.08
C GLU A 38 -16.33 -8.63 -8.34
N SER A 39 -16.02 -7.33 -8.34
CA SER A 39 -15.30 -6.70 -9.45
C SER A 39 -13.89 -7.27 -9.62
N LEU A 40 -13.19 -7.59 -8.53
CA LEU A 40 -11.87 -8.22 -8.60
C LEU A 40 -11.95 -9.64 -9.16
N ASN A 41 -12.94 -10.44 -8.73
CA ASN A 41 -13.15 -11.79 -9.25
C ASN A 41 -13.50 -11.77 -10.75
N GLY A 42 -14.22 -10.75 -11.23
CA GLY A 42 -14.46 -10.56 -12.66
C GLY A 42 -13.17 -10.33 -13.45
N VAL A 43 -12.29 -9.45 -12.96
CA VAL A 43 -10.98 -9.19 -13.60
C VAL A 43 -10.08 -10.43 -13.57
N ILE A 44 -10.12 -11.22 -12.49
CA ILE A 44 -9.39 -12.49 -12.39
C ILE A 44 -9.92 -13.50 -13.43
N GLY A 45 -11.25 -13.60 -13.59
CA GLY A 45 -11.86 -14.47 -14.60
C GLY A 45 -11.47 -14.09 -16.04
N GLU A 46 -11.45 -12.78 -16.36
CA GLU A 46 -10.99 -12.28 -17.67
C GLU A 46 -9.50 -12.60 -17.92
N LEU A 47 -8.67 -12.58 -16.86
CA LEU A 47 -7.28 -12.98 -16.98
C LEU A 47 -7.15 -14.49 -17.21
N GLU A 48 -7.89 -15.32 -16.47
CA GLU A 48 -7.87 -16.77 -16.64
C GLU A 48 -8.29 -17.21 -18.06
N GLU A 49 -9.24 -16.51 -18.67
CA GLU A 49 -9.69 -16.80 -20.04
C GLU A 49 -8.65 -16.40 -21.09
N ASN A 50 -7.94 -15.28 -20.88
CA ASN A 50 -6.86 -14.83 -21.77
C ASN A 50 -5.57 -15.66 -21.66
N TYR A 51 -5.35 -16.34 -20.53
CA TYR A 51 -4.18 -17.21 -20.31
C TYR A 51 -4.45 -18.69 -20.59
N ARG A 52 -5.64 -19.05 -21.09
CA ARG A 52 -5.97 -20.42 -21.48
C ARG A 52 -5.27 -20.79 -22.80
N LEU A 53 -4.07 -21.36 -22.68
CA LEU A 53 -3.32 -21.88 -23.83
C LEU A 53 -4.16 -22.91 -24.61
N PRO A 54 -4.15 -22.88 -25.96
CA PRO A 54 -4.77 -23.91 -26.77
C PRO A 54 -4.11 -25.26 -26.49
N SER A 55 -4.93 -26.24 -26.11
CA SER A 55 -4.51 -27.62 -25.92
C SER A 55 -4.00 -28.20 -27.24
N ASP A 56 -2.78 -28.70 -27.19
CA ASP A 56 -2.03 -29.38 -28.23
C ASP A 56 -2.88 -30.49 -28.92
N LYS A 57 -2.92 -30.48 -30.25
CA LYS A 57 -3.41 -31.59 -31.08
C LYS A 57 -2.27 -32.01 -31.99
N GLY A 58 -1.71 -33.19 -31.71
CA GLY A 58 -0.83 -33.88 -32.66
C GLY A 58 -1.61 -34.44 -33.85
N SER A 59 -1.01 -34.39 -35.05
CA SER A 59 -0.55 -35.57 -35.82
C SER A 59 -0.11 -35.19 -37.26
N SER A 60 1.10 -35.62 -37.61
CA SER A 60 1.54 -36.28 -38.86
C SER A 60 1.29 -35.69 -40.28
N ASP A 61 2.44 -35.54 -40.97
CA ASP A 61 2.80 -35.95 -42.35
C ASP A 61 2.86 -34.95 -43.52
N GLU A 62 4.09 -34.90 -44.11
CA GLU A 62 4.57 -34.70 -45.50
C GLU A 62 4.03 -33.48 -46.34
N SER A 63 4.72 -32.87 -47.32
CA SER A 63 5.92 -33.15 -48.12
C SER A 63 6.43 -31.84 -48.78
N ALA A 64 7.62 -31.91 -49.39
CA ALA A 64 8.47 -30.88 -50.00
C ALA A 64 7.86 -29.93 -51.08
N SER A 65 8.45 -28.73 -51.24
CA SER A 65 9.08 -28.27 -52.51
C SER A 65 9.62 -26.81 -52.46
N ASP A 66 10.67 -26.59 -53.24
CA ASP A 66 11.51 -25.41 -53.44
C ASP A 66 10.81 -24.07 -53.77
N LYS A 67 11.41 -22.94 -53.33
CA LYS A 67 12.05 -21.95 -54.24
C LYS A 67 12.72 -20.77 -53.52
N SER A 68 13.90 -20.45 -54.06
CA SER A 68 14.80 -19.34 -53.75
C SER A 68 14.28 -17.96 -54.16
N SER A 69 14.55 -16.92 -53.34
CA SER A 69 14.84 -15.55 -53.80
C SER A 69 15.36 -14.68 -52.66
N ASN A 70 16.54 -14.10 -52.89
CA ASN A 70 17.31 -13.21 -52.02
C ASN A 70 16.61 -11.89 -51.69
N HIS A 71 16.76 -11.40 -50.44
CA HIS A 71 17.32 -10.06 -50.19
C HIS A 71 17.66 -9.85 -48.69
N GLU A 72 18.95 -9.74 -48.39
CA GLU A 72 19.51 -9.23 -47.12
C GLU A 72 19.93 -7.75 -47.31
N PRO A 73 19.82 -6.93 -46.26
CA PRO A 73 20.83 -5.91 -46.01
C PRO A 73 21.39 -5.95 -44.56
N PRO A 74 22.56 -5.33 -44.30
CA PRO A 74 23.62 -5.98 -43.54
C PRO A 74 23.93 -5.38 -42.15
N ARG A 75 24.48 -6.24 -41.27
CA ARG A 75 25.50 -6.01 -40.20
C ARG A 75 25.11 -5.07 -39.03
N LYS A 76 25.43 -5.32 -37.75
CA LYS A 76 26.72 -5.72 -37.17
C LYS A 76 26.53 -6.35 -35.78
N HIS A 77 27.09 -7.53 -35.57
CA HIS A 77 27.45 -8.05 -34.25
C HIS A 77 28.73 -7.35 -33.77
N LYS A 78 28.74 -6.95 -32.49
CA LYS A 78 29.96 -6.79 -31.69
C LYS A 78 29.68 -7.37 -30.31
N SER A 79 30.10 -8.61 -30.11
CA SER A 79 30.41 -9.18 -28.82
C SER A 79 31.91 -8.98 -28.57
N LEU A 80 32.28 -8.34 -27.47
CA LEU A 80 33.51 -8.60 -26.72
C LEU A 80 33.24 -8.23 -25.26
N SER A 81 33.72 -9.09 -24.37
CA SER A 81 33.38 -9.24 -22.96
C SER A 81 34.34 -8.44 -22.03
N PRO A 82 34.50 -8.77 -20.73
CA PRO A 82 34.21 -7.90 -19.60
C PRO A 82 35.47 -7.23 -19.01
N VAL A 83 35.34 -6.01 -18.48
CA VAL A 83 36.41 -5.37 -17.69
C VAL A 83 35.96 -5.18 -16.24
N LEU A 84 36.55 -6.01 -15.39
CA LEU A 84 36.73 -5.83 -13.95
C LEU A 84 37.60 -4.60 -13.65
N SER A 85 37.20 -3.78 -12.68
CA SER A 85 38.07 -3.14 -11.66
C SER A 85 37.19 -2.38 -10.64
N LYS A 86 37.01 -2.93 -9.43
CA LYS A 86 37.59 -2.48 -8.13
C LYS A 86 37.06 -1.12 -7.66
N LYS A 87 36.07 -1.05 -6.75
CA LYS A 87 36.07 -1.30 -5.29
C LYS A 87 36.80 -0.21 -4.47
N SER A 88 36.01 0.66 -3.85
CA SER A 88 36.14 1.16 -2.47
C SER A 88 34.69 1.40 -2.01
N SER A 89 34.12 0.57 -1.11
CA SER A 89 34.34 0.59 0.35
C SER A 89 33.98 1.98 0.86
N ASP A 90 32.81 2.20 1.44
CA ASP A 90 32.46 1.60 2.73
C ASP A 90 31.13 0.82 2.74
N ASN A 91 31.28 -0.50 2.89
CA ASN A 91 30.26 -1.37 3.45
C ASN A 91 30.25 -1.16 4.96
N GLU A 92 29.27 -0.44 5.47
CA GLU A 92 28.65 -0.80 6.75
C GLU A 92 27.36 -1.55 6.44
N GLU A 93 27.50 -2.75 5.87
CA GLU A 93 26.45 -3.76 5.92
C GLU A 93 26.50 -4.36 7.32
N ALA A 94 26.07 -3.56 8.30
CA ALA A 94 25.84 -4.07 9.63
C ALA A 94 24.75 -5.14 9.54
N SER A 95 25.13 -6.32 10.02
CA SER A 95 24.29 -7.48 10.23
C SER A 95 23.27 -7.13 11.32
N TYR A 96 22.21 -6.39 10.98
CA TYR A 96 21.13 -6.06 11.90
C TYR A 96 20.19 -7.27 12.02
N ASP A 97 20.57 -8.25 12.83
CA ASP A 97 19.62 -9.17 13.47
C ASP A 97 18.93 -8.46 14.64
N GLU A 98 18.49 -7.22 14.39
CA GLU A 98 17.86 -6.39 15.40
C GLU A 98 16.35 -6.51 15.20
N GLN A 99 15.75 -7.38 16.02
CA GLN A 99 14.39 -7.84 15.84
C GLN A 99 13.39 -6.78 16.33
N TYR A 100 13.04 -5.84 15.43
CA TYR A 100 11.97 -4.88 15.70
C TYR A 100 10.61 -5.59 15.83
N PRO A 101 9.69 -5.08 16.65
CA PRO A 101 9.77 -3.83 17.42
C PRO A 101 10.70 -3.90 18.62
N MET A 102 11.26 -2.77 19.03
CA MET A 102 12.03 -2.64 20.27
C MET A 102 11.36 -1.66 21.24
N ASN A 103 11.56 -1.86 22.54
CA ASN A 103 11.18 -0.87 23.54
C ASN A 103 12.15 0.32 23.48
N ASP A 104 11.62 1.54 23.60
CA ASP A 104 12.48 2.71 23.69
C ASP A 104 13.26 2.67 25.04
N PRO A 105 14.61 2.84 25.02
CA PRO A 105 15.43 2.79 26.24
C PRO A 105 15.15 3.91 27.24
N PHE A 106 14.62 5.04 26.76
CA PHE A 106 14.41 6.25 27.55
C PHE A 106 12.93 6.46 27.91
N ASP A 107 12.00 5.86 27.16
CA ASP A 107 10.56 5.95 27.43
C ASP A 107 9.85 4.58 27.35
N ALA A 108 9.48 4.05 28.52
CA ALA A 108 8.72 2.81 28.61
C ALA A 108 7.30 2.90 28.00
N ASN A 109 6.83 4.06 27.54
CA ASN A 109 5.56 4.17 26.82
C ASN A 109 5.74 4.19 25.30
N LEU A 110 6.97 4.11 24.79
CA LEU A 110 7.27 4.12 23.36
C LEU A 110 7.78 2.76 22.86
N VAL A 111 7.58 2.56 21.57
CA VAL A 111 8.02 1.38 20.82
C VAL A 111 8.66 1.87 19.53
N ILE A 112 9.91 1.49 19.31
CA ILE A 112 10.66 1.74 18.08
C ILE A 112 10.27 0.67 17.07
N ILE A 113 9.76 1.09 15.91
CA ILE A 113 9.18 0.18 14.91
C ILE A 113 10.15 -0.18 13.78
N GLY A 114 11.27 0.52 13.64
CA GLY A 114 12.21 0.22 12.57
C GLY A 114 13.60 0.85 12.76
N PRO A 115 14.54 0.51 11.86
CA PRO A 115 15.95 0.85 11.97
C PRO A 115 16.26 2.34 11.95
N ASN A 116 15.36 3.19 11.44
CA ASN A 116 15.58 4.62 11.42
C ASN A 116 15.08 5.33 12.70
N GLY A 117 14.73 4.56 13.74
CA GLY A 117 14.36 5.11 15.05
C GLY A 117 12.95 5.68 15.12
N THR A 118 12.07 5.39 14.16
CA THR A 118 10.67 5.82 14.26
C THR A 118 10.02 5.16 15.46
N SER A 119 9.51 5.97 16.39
CA SER A 119 8.82 5.50 17.59
C SER A 119 7.33 5.88 17.58
N ILE A 120 6.51 5.02 18.17
CA ILE A 120 5.08 5.23 18.39
C ILE A 120 4.69 4.84 19.81
N GLY A 121 3.55 5.34 20.29
CA GLY A 121 3.05 4.98 21.62
C GLY A 121 2.72 3.48 21.73
N ARG A 122 3.10 2.85 22.84
CA ARG A 122 2.92 1.41 23.10
C ARG A 122 1.46 0.98 23.06
N ASN A 123 0.57 1.77 23.65
CA ASN A 123 -0.87 1.49 23.62
C ASN A 123 -1.41 1.51 22.17
N PHE A 124 -0.91 2.44 21.36
CA PHE A 124 -1.26 2.49 19.94
C PHE A 124 -0.68 1.27 19.20
N TYR A 125 0.60 0.93 19.40
CA TYR A 125 1.22 -0.26 18.80
C TYR A 125 0.41 -1.54 19.06
N ASN A 126 -0.03 -1.74 20.31
CA ASN A 126 -0.83 -2.90 20.73
C ASN A 126 -2.23 -2.93 20.11
N SER A 127 -2.77 -1.77 19.72
CA SER A 127 -4.07 -1.65 19.06
C SER A 127 -4.03 -1.93 17.55
N ILE A 128 -2.83 -2.08 16.96
CA ILE A 128 -2.69 -2.25 15.51
C ILE A 128 -3.22 -3.60 15.05
N HIS A 129 -4.05 -3.57 14.01
CA HIS A 129 -4.62 -4.78 13.38
C HIS A 129 -3.61 -5.42 12.42
N TRP A 130 -2.63 -6.16 12.96
CA TRP A 130 -1.57 -6.81 12.18
C TRP A 130 -2.04 -7.93 11.24
N SER A 131 -3.30 -8.39 11.36
CA SER A 131 -3.89 -9.35 10.43
C SER A 131 -4.21 -8.77 9.05
N SER A 132 -4.16 -7.44 8.89
CA SER A 132 -4.37 -6.77 7.61
C SER A 132 -3.28 -5.73 7.35
N SER A 133 -2.43 -6.01 6.36
CA SER A 133 -1.37 -5.08 5.91
C SER A 133 -1.93 -3.69 5.61
N SER A 134 -3.07 -3.63 4.91
CA SER A 134 -3.74 -2.38 4.54
C SER A 134 -4.23 -1.61 5.77
N ALA A 135 -4.88 -2.29 6.72
CA ALA A 135 -5.37 -1.65 7.95
C ALA A 135 -4.20 -1.16 8.81
N ALA A 136 -3.20 -2.02 9.06
CA ALA A 136 -2.01 -1.69 9.86
C ALA A 136 -1.27 -0.49 9.27
N THR A 137 -0.99 -0.51 7.97
CA THR A 137 -0.32 0.61 7.26
C THR A 137 -1.11 1.91 7.41
N ARG A 138 -2.43 1.87 7.21
CA ARG A 138 -3.28 3.07 7.31
C ARG A 138 -3.34 3.63 8.73
N GLN A 139 -3.35 2.78 9.75
CA GLN A 139 -3.30 3.20 11.15
C GLN A 139 -1.95 3.86 11.46
N LEU A 140 -0.84 3.21 11.11
CA LEU A 140 0.52 3.74 11.30
C LEU A 140 0.69 5.12 10.64
N LEU A 141 0.24 5.26 9.38
CA LEU A 141 0.33 6.54 8.67
C LEU A 141 -0.41 7.67 9.39
N VAL A 142 -1.61 7.40 9.93
CA VAL A 142 -2.41 8.42 10.62
C VAL A 142 -1.83 8.78 11.98
N ASN A 143 -1.10 7.87 12.62
CA ASN A 143 -0.43 8.13 13.89
C ASN A 143 0.90 8.87 13.70
N ILE A 144 1.70 8.48 12.70
CA ILE A 144 3.05 9.00 12.47
C ILE A 144 3.03 10.34 11.71
N PHE A 145 2.08 10.52 10.79
CA PHE A 145 1.98 11.73 9.97
C PHE A 145 0.70 12.51 10.28
N PRO A 146 0.81 13.84 10.44
CA PRO A 146 -0.36 14.71 10.52
C PRO A 146 -1.27 14.54 9.29
N GLY A 147 -2.58 14.70 9.49
CA GLY A 147 -3.56 14.55 8.41
C GLY A 147 -3.34 15.50 7.22
N GLU A 148 -2.81 16.70 7.48
CA GLU A 148 -2.43 17.66 6.44
C GLU A 148 -1.23 17.16 5.62
N VAL A 149 -0.22 16.60 6.28
CA VAL A 149 0.95 16.00 5.61
C VAL A 149 0.50 14.89 4.67
N LEU A 150 -0.37 13.97 5.14
CA LEU A 150 -0.93 12.92 4.30
C LEU A 150 -1.75 13.44 3.11
N ALA A 151 -2.32 14.64 3.19
CA ALA A 151 -3.11 15.24 2.11
C ALA A 151 -2.25 15.97 1.07
N THR A 152 -1.12 16.54 1.49
CA THR A 152 -0.25 17.40 0.67
C THR A 152 1.00 16.69 0.17
N HIS A 153 1.35 15.55 0.75
CA HIS A 153 2.53 14.77 0.38
C HIS A 153 2.14 13.50 -0.40
N THR A 154 3.14 12.88 -1.02
CA THR A 154 3.05 11.57 -1.67
C THR A 154 4.25 10.72 -1.29
N LEU A 155 4.23 9.44 -1.67
CA LEU A 155 5.34 8.52 -1.41
C LEU A 155 6.69 9.00 -1.98
N THR A 156 6.71 9.62 -3.16
CA THR A 156 7.95 10.01 -3.86
C THR A 156 8.08 11.51 -4.15
N GLY A 157 7.03 12.30 -3.94
CA GLY A 157 6.95 13.71 -4.35
C GLY A 157 6.88 13.93 -5.88
N LYS A 158 7.04 12.87 -6.68
CA LYS A 158 7.10 13.01 -8.15
C LYS A 158 5.72 13.25 -8.75
N PRO A 159 5.59 14.17 -9.72
CA PRO A 159 4.34 14.33 -10.46
C PRO A 159 4.03 13.05 -11.23
N SER A 160 2.74 12.70 -11.29
CA SER A 160 2.32 11.52 -12.05
C SER A 160 2.52 11.79 -13.56
N PRO A 161 3.20 10.89 -14.30
CA PRO A 161 3.42 11.04 -15.74
C PRO A 161 2.13 11.27 -16.54
N ALA A 162 1.01 10.70 -16.10
CA ALA A 162 -0.31 10.88 -16.73
C ALA A 162 -0.87 12.32 -16.68
N PHE A 163 -0.22 13.23 -15.96
CA PHE A 163 -0.63 14.64 -15.86
C PHE A 163 0.48 15.60 -16.32
N LEU A 164 1.47 15.11 -17.07
CA LEU A 164 2.48 15.98 -17.69
C LEU A 164 1.77 17.03 -18.57
N GLY A 165 2.06 18.31 -18.34
CA GLY A 165 1.43 19.42 -19.05
C GLY A 165 0.07 19.89 -18.51
N ARG A 166 -0.49 19.26 -17.47
CA ARG A 166 -1.66 19.81 -16.74
C ARG A 166 -1.18 20.49 -15.47
N GLU A 167 -1.68 21.70 -15.22
CA GLU A 167 -1.36 22.42 -13.99
C GLU A 167 -1.98 21.70 -12.79
N ARG A 168 -1.13 21.03 -12.01
CA ARG A 168 -1.46 20.50 -10.70
C ARG A 168 -0.40 20.94 -9.71
N PRO A 169 -0.79 21.33 -8.49
CA PRO A 169 0.15 21.67 -7.45
C PRO A 169 1.16 20.53 -7.24
N SER A 170 2.44 20.86 -7.16
CA SER A 170 3.47 19.93 -6.74
C SER A 170 3.15 19.43 -5.32
N LYS A 171 3.42 18.15 -5.09
CA LYS A 171 3.27 17.52 -3.77
C LYS A 171 4.65 17.18 -3.25
N ASN A 172 4.86 17.35 -1.95
CA ASN A 172 6.10 16.97 -1.31
C ASN A 172 6.21 15.45 -1.12
N GLN A 173 7.40 14.96 -0.77
CA GLN A 173 7.64 13.57 -0.41
C GLN A 173 7.42 13.35 1.08
N LEU A 174 6.73 12.27 1.48
CA LEU A 174 6.71 11.85 2.89
C LEU A 174 8.14 11.64 3.41
N ASP A 175 8.34 11.82 4.72
CA ASP A 175 9.62 11.53 5.36
C ASP A 175 10.07 10.10 4.98
N PRO A 176 11.18 9.96 4.23
CA PRO A 176 11.61 8.68 3.71
C PRO A 176 12.05 7.72 4.80
N LEU A 177 12.59 8.22 5.92
CA LEU A 177 13.07 7.39 7.03
C LEU A 177 11.88 6.77 7.77
N LYS A 178 10.89 7.59 8.12
CA LYS A 178 9.64 7.10 8.73
C LYS A 178 8.88 6.17 7.81
N THR A 179 8.86 6.48 6.51
CA THR A 179 8.21 5.63 5.52
C THR A 179 8.93 4.28 5.38
N SER A 180 10.26 4.27 5.43
CA SER A 180 11.07 3.05 5.42
C SER A 180 10.75 2.16 6.63
N ASP A 181 10.66 2.73 7.83
CA ASP A 181 10.32 2.00 9.05
C ASP A 181 8.89 1.41 9.00
N ILE A 182 7.91 2.16 8.47
CA ILE A 182 6.55 1.66 8.27
C ILE A 182 6.56 0.47 7.30
N VAL A 183 7.29 0.57 6.19
CA VAL A 183 7.40 -0.52 5.22
C VAL A 183 8.04 -1.74 5.85
N TYR A 184 9.12 -1.54 6.61
CA TYR A 184 9.84 -2.60 7.31
C TYR A 184 8.93 -3.34 8.29
N ILE A 185 8.32 -2.64 9.25
CA ILE A 185 7.53 -3.27 10.31
C ILE A 185 6.30 -4.00 9.77
N VAL A 186 5.62 -3.43 8.78
CA VAL A 186 4.42 -4.05 8.20
C VAL A 186 4.81 -5.29 7.39
N THR A 187 5.90 -5.24 6.63
CA THR A 187 6.38 -6.42 5.89
C THR A 187 6.69 -7.59 6.83
N ILE A 188 7.38 -7.35 7.95
CA ILE A 188 7.71 -8.44 8.89
C ILE A 188 6.48 -8.90 9.70
N LYS A 189 5.62 -7.99 10.16
CA LYS A 189 4.47 -8.33 11.02
C LYS A 189 3.31 -8.96 10.25
N CYS A 190 3.12 -8.57 9.00
CA CYS A 190 2.02 -9.06 8.16
C CYS A 190 2.46 -10.08 7.12
N GLY A 191 3.77 -10.32 6.93
CA GLY A 191 4.29 -11.26 5.94
C GLY A 191 4.04 -10.85 4.48
N VAL A 192 3.99 -9.54 4.20
CA VAL A 192 3.65 -8.99 2.88
C VAL A 192 4.83 -8.32 2.18
N SER A 193 4.79 -8.24 0.86
CA SER A 193 5.86 -7.58 0.10
C SER A 193 5.91 -6.06 0.38
N PRO A 194 7.11 -5.44 0.37
CA PRO A 194 7.25 -3.99 0.48
C PRO A 194 6.47 -3.20 -0.58
N ARG A 195 6.25 -3.82 -1.77
CA ARG A 195 5.47 -3.23 -2.85
C ARG A 195 4.01 -3.03 -2.46
N GLU A 196 3.41 -3.99 -1.78
CA GLU A 196 2.03 -3.93 -1.31
C GLU A 196 1.82 -2.82 -0.27
N VAL A 197 2.76 -2.71 0.67
CA VAL A 197 2.74 -1.64 1.69
C VAL A 197 2.83 -0.27 1.01
N ARG A 198 3.78 -0.08 0.09
CA ARG A 198 3.94 1.16 -0.68
C ARG A 198 2.70 1.52 -1.52
N ALA A 199 2.02 0.52 -2.10
CA ALA A 199 0.77 0.73 -2.81
C ALA A 199 -0.31 1.27 -1.87
N THR A 200 -0.43 0.70 -0.67
CA THR A 200 -1.37 1.18 0.37
C THR A 200 -1.05 2.62 0.79
N ILE A 201 0.22 2.97 0.99
CA ILE A 201 0.66 4.34 1.33
C ILE A 201 0.20 5.32 0.25
N THR A 202 0.45 4.99 -1.01
CA THR A 202 0.08 5.82 -2.16
C THR A 202 -1.44 6.08 -2.20
N THR A 203 -2.24 5.02 -2.06
CA THR A 203 -3.70 5.12 -2.02
C THR A 203 -4.18 5.96 -0.84
N LYS A 204 -3.62 5.76 0.35
CA LYS A 204 -3.98 6.54 1.54
C LYS A 204 -3.69 8.03 1.40
N CYS A 205 -2.57 8.41 0.77
CA CYS A 205 -2.25 9.81 0.48
C CYS A 205 -3.25 10.41 -0.53
N ALA A 206 -3.62 9.63 -1.56
CA ALA A 206 -4.63 10.05 -2.54
C ALA A 206 -6.02 10.27 -1.89
N ASP A 207 -6.45 9.35 -1.02
CA ASP A 207 -7.70 9.45 -0.26
C ASP A 207 -7.71 10.70 0.64
N SER A 208 -6.60 10.93 1.34
CA SER A 208 -6.45 12.07 2.26
C SER A 208 -6.48 13.40 1.49
N ALA A 209 -5.82 13.48 0.33
CA ALA A 209 -5.88 14.64 -0.56
C ALA A 209 -7.30 14.90 -1.10
N LYS A 210 -8.02 13.84 -1.52
CA LYS A 210 -9.42 13.95 -1.97
C LYS A 210 -10.32 14.47 -0.85
N LYS A 211 -10.18 13.93 0.37
CA LYS A 211 -10.93 14.37 1.56
C LYS A 211 -10.63 15.83 1.91
N TYR A 212 -9.36 16.23 1.87
CA TYR A 212 -8.93 17.59 2.19
C TYR A 212 -9.52 18.62 1.23
N ARG A 213 -9.50 18.35 -0.08
CA ARG A 213 -10.14 19.22 -1.08
C ARG A 213 -11.65 19.36 -0.87
N LYS A 214 -12.35 18.26 -0.57
CA LYS A 214 -13.81 18.31 -0.31
C LYS A 214 -14.13 19.22 0.88
N LYS A 215 -13.36 19.14 1.97
CA LYS A 215 -13.54 19.99 3.15
C LYS A 215 -13.34 21.48 2.86
N ARG A 216 -12.36 21.83 2.02
CA ARG A 216 -12.09 23.23 1.63
C ARG A 216 -13.16 23.87 0.75
N ILE A 217 -14.04 23.07 0.14
CA ILE A 217 -15.13 23.56 -0.71
C ILE A 217 -16.41 23.79 0.12
N THR A 218 -16.48 23.25 1.35
CA THR A 218 -17.67 23.34 2.23
C THR A 218 -17.52 24.39 3.34
N LEU A 219 -16.51 25.26 3.24
CA LEU A 219 -16.29 26.42 4.12
C LEU A 219 -16.29 27.68 3.24
#